data_AF-A0A1V6DLW8-F1
#
_entry.id   AF-A0A1V6DLW8-F1
#
_cell.length_a   1.000
_cell.length_b   1.000
_cell.length_c   1.000
_cell.angle_alpha   90.00
_cell.angle_beta   90.00
_cell.angle_gamma   90.00
#
_symmetry.space_group_name_H-M   'P 1'
#
loop_
_entity.id
_entity.type
_entity.pdbx_description
1 polymer ?
#
loop_
_entity_poly.entity_id
_entity_poly.type
_entity_poly.pdbx_seq_one_letter_code
_entity_poly.pdbx_strand_id
1 'polypeptide(L)'
;MKIEFHQGGQTRFVRFAWRTPSEARALIERPKTLDNSMVTYLPAGADWYNFQTGERFTGGQTVTKHCPLDTFPVYVRAGSIVPMSPAGLQYATERPDAPYELRIYPGADATFTLYEDDNETYAYERGERATYDLVWDDAKRTLRIGARQGSFPGMVAERTLVISLRVPGSDAVREVRYAGQPLTLQFP
;
A
#
# COMPACT_ATOMS: atom_id res chain seq x y z
N MET A 1 -26.51 -4.62 42.86
CA MET A 1 -26.81 -5.21 41.53
C MET A 1 -26.34 -4.23 40.48
N LYS A 2 -25.46 -4.65 39.56
CA LYS A 2 -24.96 -3.78 38.47
C LYS A 2 -25.26 -4.45 37.13
N ILE A 3 -25.78 -3.69 36.18
CA ILE A 3 -26.02 -4.13 34.80
C ILE A 3 -24.77 -3.79 34.00
N GLU A 4 -24.20 -4.77 33.30
CA GLU A 4 -23.02 -4.56 32.46
C GLU A 4 -23.31 -4.95 31.02
N PHE A 5 -22.90 -4.06 30.12
CA PHE A 5 -23.04 -4.22 28.67
C PHE A 5 -21.70 -4.66 28.11
N HIS A 6 -21.69 -5.79 27.40
CA HIS A 6 -20.50 -6.27 26.72
C HIS A 6 -20.76 -6.33 25.21
N GLN A 7 -19.79 -5.85 24.44
CA GLN A 7 -19.78 -5.99 23.00
C GLN A 7 -18.52 -6.77 22.61
N GLY A 8 -18.71 -8.02 22.23
CA GLY A 8 -17.66 -8.88 21.66
C GLY A 8 -18.21 -9.55 20.41
N GLY A 9 -17.69 -9.17 19.24
CA GLY A 9 -18.16 -9.68 17.94
C GLY A 9 -19.57 -9.21 17.54
N GLN A 10 -20.32 -10.07 16.84
CA GLN A 10 -21.64 -9.78 16.23
C GLN A 10 -22.84 -10.00 17.17
N THR A 11 -22.64 -10.35 18.44
CA THR A 11 -23.75 -10.68 19.37
C THR A 11 -23.77 -9.74 20.59
N ARG A 12 -24.98 -9.37 21.04
CA ARG A 12 -25.21 -8.60 22.27
C ARG A 12 -25.77 -9.50 23.35
N PHE A 13 -25.17 -9.49 24.54
CA PHE A 13 -25.69 -10.17 25.72
C PHE A 13 -25.68 -9.23 26.93
N VAL A 14 -26.71 -9.35 27.77
CA VAL A 14 -26.79 -8.70 29.08
C VAL A 14 -26.41 -9.73 30.14
N ARG A 15 -25.37 -9.44 30.94
CA ARG A 15 -25.00 -10.29 32.08
C ARG A 15 -25.45 -9.64 33.37
N PHE A 16 -26.30 -10.33 34.12
CA PHE A 16 -26.58 -10.00 35.51
C PHE A 16 -25.54 -10.69 36.39
N ALA A 17 -24.76 -9.92 37.14
CA ALA A 17 -23.78 -10.45 38.08
C ALA A 17 -23.98 -9.84 39.46
N TRP A 18 -24.04 -10.70 40.48
CA TRP A 18 -23.76 -10.31 41.85
C TRP A 18 -22.26 -10.45 42.08
N ARG A 19 -21.66 -9.41 42.67
CA ARG A 19 -20.24 -9.36 43.01
C ARG A 19 -20.08 -8.85 44.42
N THR A 20 -19.15 -9.45 45.14
CA THR A 20 -18.66 -8.96 46.42
C THR A 20 -17.87 -7.65 46.23
N PRO A 21 -17.71 -6.82 47.28
CA PRO A 21 -16.89 -5.62 47.21
C PRO A 21 -15.44 -5.87 46.77
N SER A 22 -14.85 -7.00 47.15
CA SER A 22 -13.49 -7.39 46.74
C SER A 22 -13.40 -7.75 45.26
N GLU A 23 -14.38 -8.47 44.71
CA GLU A 23 -14.44 -8.77 43.27
C GLU A 23 -14.65 -7.53 42.41
N ALA A 24 -15.48 -6.58 42.86
CA ALA A 24 -15.68 -5.31 42.17
C ALA A 24 -14.39 -4.49 42.14
N ARG A 25 -13.66 -4.45 43.26
CA ARG A 25 -12.36 -3.78 43.36
C ARG A 25 -11.32 -4.42 42.45
N ALA A 26 -11.22 -5.75 42.44
CA ALA A 26 -10.31 -6.49 41.56
C ALA A 26 -10.60 -6.25 40.07
N LEU A 27 -11.86 -6.06 39.66
CA LEU A 27 -12.23 -5.72 38.28
C LEU A 27 -11.85 -4.29 37.87
N ILE A 28 -11.88 -3.35 38.81
CA ILE A 28 -11.44 -1.97 38.59
C ILE A 28 -9.90 -1.92 38.50
N GLU A 29 -9.23 -2.68 39.36
CA GLU A 29 -7.77 -2.78 39.44
C GLU A 29 -7.16 -3.66 38.35
N ARG A 30 -7.99 -4.40 37.58
CA ARG A 30 -7.54 -5.19 36.45
C ARG A 30 -6.92 -4.27 35.38
N PRO A 31 -5.63 -4.44 35.05
CA PRO A 31 -5.05 -3.69 33.94
C PRO A 31 -5.80 -4.04 32.67
N LYS A 32 -6.39 -3.03 32.03
CA LYS A 32 -6.99 -3.15 30.71
C LYS A 32 -5.83 -3.18 29.70
N THR A 33 -5.27 -4.36 29.46
CA THR A 33 -4.33 -4.54 28.36
C THR A 33 -5.14 -4.53 27.06
N LEU A 34 -4.96 -3.48 26.26
CA LEU A 34 -5.47 -3.46 24.89
C LEU A 34 -4.67 -4.48 24.09
N ASP A 35 -5.36 -5.45 23.49
CA ASP A 35 -4.75 -6.29 22.47
C ASP A 35 -4.75 -5.52 21.15
N ASN A 36 -3.60 -4.93 20.85
CA ASN A 36 -3.37 -4.20 19.60
C ASN A 36 -2.84 -5.14 18.51
N SER A 37 -2.99 -6.46 18.64
CA SER A 37 -2.50 -7.40 17.64
C SER A 37 -3.54 -7.65 16.56
N MET A 38 -3.11 -7.62 15.30
CA MET A 38 -3.93 -7.99 14.16
C MET A 38 -3.40 -9.28 13.55
N VAL A 39 -4.32 -10.22 13.32
CA VAL A 39 -4.05 -11.53 12.73
C VAL A 39 -4.50 -11.50 11.28
N THR A 40 -3.57 -11.69 10.34
CA THR A 40 -3.83 -11.59 8.90
C THR A 40 -3.39 -12.87 8.19
N TYR A 41 -4.31 -13.52 7.49
CA TYR A 41 -3.94 -14.62 6.59
C TYR A 41 -3.37 -14.05 5.29
N LEU A 42 -2.18 -14.54 4.91
CA LEU A 42 -1.52 -14.24 3.66
C LEU A 42 -1.79 -15.40 2.69
N PRO A 43 -2.55 -15.20 1.60
CA PRO A 43 -2.89 -16.28 0.67
C PRO A 43 -1.66 -16.99 0.10
N ALA A 44 -1.78 -18.31 -0.08
CA ALA A 44 -0.77 -19.12 -0.75
C ALA A 44 -0.64 -18.76 -2.24
N GLY A 45 0.46 -19.18 -2.87
CA GLY A 45 0.71 -18.99 -4.30
C GLY A 45 1.42 -17.68 -4.67
N ALA A 46 1.79 -16.87 -3.68
CA ALA A 46 2.70 -15.75 -3.83
C ALA A 46 3.35 -15.40 -2.49
N ASP A 47 4.49 -14.72 -2.55
CA ASP A 47 5.04 -14.05 -1.38
C ASP A 47 4.40 -12.67 -1.21
N TRP A 48 4.53 -12.13 0.00
CA TRP A 48 3.91 -10.89 0.43
C TRP A 48 4.93 -10.01 1.12
N TYR A 49 4.79 -8.71 0.95
CA TYR A 49 5.69 -7.71 1.53
C TYR A 49 4.92 -6.83 2.49
N ASN A 50 5.45 -6.59 3.69
CA ASN A 50 4.93 -5.53 4.53
C ASN A 50 5.09 -4.18 3.80
N PHE A 51 4.00 -3.44 3.62
CA PHE A 51 4.00 -2.19 2.86
C PHE A 51 4.96 -1.14 3.45
N GLN A 52 5.03 -1.06 4.78
CA GLN A 52 5.85 -0.07 5.47
C GLN A 52 7.33 -0.49 5.51
N THR A 53 7.62 -1.70 5.98
CA THR A 53 9.01 -2.14 6.25
C THR A 53 9.68 -2.81 5.06
N GLY A 54 8.92 -3.31 4.09
CA GLY A 54 9.45 -4.14 3.00
C GLY A 54 9.80 -5.57 3.41
N GLU A 55 9.52 -5.98 4.66
CA GLU A 55 9.73 -7.36 5.12
C GLU A 55 8.92 -8.35 4.28
N ARG A 56 9.57 -9.42 3.82
CA ARG A 56 8.97 -10.45 2.96
C ARG A 56 8.48 -11.64 3.79
N PHE A 57 7.28 -12.12 3.46
CA PHE A 57 6.61 -13.27 4.03
C PHE A 57 6.25 -14.26 2.93
N THR A 58 6.44 -15.55 3.16
CA THR A 58 5.90 -16.59 2.28
C THR A 58 4.38 -16.65 2.39
N GLY A 59 3.66 -16.86 1.29
CA GLY A 59 2.21 -17.07 1.33
C GLY A 59 1.80 -18.37 2.00
N GLY A 60 0.51 -18.50 2.30
CA GLY A 60 -0.10 -19.69 2.88
C GLY A 60 -0.02 -19.76 4.41
N GLN A 61 0.32 -18.65 5.05
CA GLN A 61 0.46 -18.56 6.50
C GLN A 61 -0.38 -17.41 7.08
N THR A 62 -0.61 -17.47 8.38
CA THR A 62 -1.21 -16.39 9.14
C THR A 62 -0.13 -15.66 9.92
N VAL A 63 -0.04 -14.35 9.74
CA VAL A 63 0.90 -13.48 10.44
C VAL A 63 0.18 -12.70 11.53
N THR A 64 0.88 -12.49 12.66
CA THR A 64 0.39 -11.64 13.75
C THR A 64 1.28 -10.41 13.84
N LYS A 65 0.68 -9.22 13.77
CA LYS A 65 1.40 -7.95 13.85
C LYS A 65 0.84 -7.10 14.98
N HIS A 66 1.73 -6.57 15.82
CA HIS A 66 1.36 -5.51 16.77
C HIS A 66 1.09 -4.22 16.00
N CYS A 67 -0.14 -3.73 16.09
CA CYS A 67 -0.73 -2.61 15.36
C CYS A 67 -1.29 -1.61 16.38
N PRO A 68 -0.45 -0.72 16.95
CA PRO A 68 -0.97 0.41 17.74
C PRO A 68 -1.94 1.25 16.91
N LEU A 69 -2.67 2.17 17.54
CA LEU A 69 -3.79 2.91 16.92
C LEU A 69 -3.45 3.64 15.61
N ASP A 70 -2.17 3.94 15.36
CA ASP A 70 -1.66 4.63 14.18
C ASP A 70 -1.13 3.70 13.09
N THR A 71 -1.21 2.38 13.29
CA THR A 71 -0.57 1.38 12.42
C THR A 71 -1.59 0.36 11.93
N PHE A 72 -1.66 0.19 10.60
CA PHE A 72 -2.46 -0.84 9.97
C PHE A 72 -1.59 -1.92 9.32
N PRO A 73 -1.99 -3.21 9.40
CA PRO A 73 -1.31 -4.29 8.72
C PRO A 73 -1.64 -4.26 7.22
N VAL A 74 -0.73 -3.72 6.41
CA VAL A 74 -0.87 -3.68 4.95
C VAL A 74 0.24 -4.53 4.33
N TYR A 75 -0.15 -5.44 3.44
CA TYR A 75 0.74 -6.34 2.74
C TYR A 75 0.53 -6.23 1.23
N VAL A 76 1.63 -6.20 0.47
CA VAL A 76 1.64 -6.11 -0.99
C VAL A 76 2.11 -7.43 -1.57
N ARG A 77 1.40 -7.95 -2.56
CA ARG A 77 1.76 -9.20 -3.23
C ARG A 77 3.06 -9.02 -4.02
N ALA A 78 3.96 -10.01 -3.98
CA ALA A 78 5.10 -10.08 -4.91
C ALA A 78 4.62 -10.03 -6.37
N GLY A 79 5.38 -9.34 -7.23
CA GLY A 79 4.96 -9.02 -8.59
C GLY A 79 3.95 -7.87 -8.66
N SER A 80 4.14 -6.85 -7.81
CA SER A 80 3.35 -5.61 -7.86
C SER A 80 4.23 -4.41 -8.14
N ILE A 81 3.69 -3.47 -8.92
CA ILE A 81 4.23 -2.11 -9.09
C ILE A 81 3.19 -1.16 -8.50
N VAL A 82 3.59 -0.35 -7.52
CA VAL A 82 2.71 0.60 -6.83
C VAL A 82 3.24 2.01 -7.06
N PRO A 83 2.59 2.81 -7.94
CA PRO A 83 2.87 4.23 -8.04
C PRO A 83 2.38 4.97 -6.80
N MET A 84 3.20 5.89 -6.31
CA MET A 84 2.96 6.70 -5.13
C MET A 84 3.27 8.17 -5.47
N SER A 85 2.45 9.07 -4.96
CA SER A 85 2.73 10.50 -4.98
C SER A 85 3.70 10.87 -3.85
N PRO A 86 4.44 12.00 -3.96
CA PRO A 86 5.31 12.43 -2.90
C PRO A 86 4.49 12.88 -1.70
N ALA A 87 5.08 12.73 -0.50
CA ALA A 87 4.46 13.20 0.73
C ALA A 87 4.28 14.73 0.73
N GLY A 88 3.31 15.19 1.52
CA GLY A 88 3.09 16.61 1.79
C GLY A 88 2.16 17.32 0.81
N LEU A 89 1.67 16.65 -0.23
CA LEU A 89 0.58 17.19 -1.06
C LEU A 89 -0.73 17.24 -0.25
N GLN A 90 -1.40 18.38 -0.29
CA GLN A 90 -2.66 18.65 0.40
C GLN A 90 -3.88 18.37 -0.49
N TYR A 91 -3.72 18.43 -1.81
CA TYR A 91 -4.76 18.13 -2.80
C TYR A 91 -4.14 17.59 -4.10
N ALA A 92 -4.94 16.90 -4.92
CA ALA A 92 -4.48 16.10 -6.06
C ALA A 92 -3.65 16.89 -7.09
N THR A 93 -4.00 18.14 -7.34
CA THR A 93 -3.41 18.99 -8.39
C THR A 93 -2.45 20.06 -7.84
N GLU A 94 -2.04 19.99 -6.57
CA GLU A 94 -1.18 21.02 -5.96
C GLU A 94 0.17 21.20 -6.67
N ARG A 95 0.78 20.08 -7.06
CA ARG A 95 2.01 20.06 -7.86
C ARG A 95 1.87 19.00 -8.95
N PRO A 96 1.27 19.36 -10.10
CA PRO A 96 1.00 18.41 -11.17
C PRO A 96 2.27 17.74 -11.69
N ASP A 97 3.42 18.39 -11.60
CA ASP A 97 4.75 17.95 -12.03
C ASP A 97 5.55 17.18 -10.96
N ALA A 98 4.97 16.96 -9.78
CA ALA A 98 5.64 16.28 -8.69
C ALA A 98 6.14 14.88 -9.10
N PRO A 99 7.29 14.42 -8.60
CA PRO A 99 7.84 13.12 -8.97
C PRO A 99 6.91 11.99 -8.56
N TYR A 100 6.85 10.92 -9.34
CA TYR A 100 6.20 9.68 -8.89
C TYR A 100 7.24 8.73 -8.31
N GLU A 101 6.93 8.17 -7.14
CA GLU A 101 7.65 7.02 -6.62
C GLU A 101 7.02 5.74 -7.16
N LEU A 102 7.79 4.91 -7.87
CA LEU A 102 7.35 3.61 -8.36
C LEU A 102 7.96 2.52 -7.47
N ARG A 103 7.15 1.98 -6.56
CA ARG A 103 7.57 0.89 -5.68
C ARG A 103 7.39 -0.45 -6.38
N ILE A 104 8.48 -1.15 -6.65
CA ILE A 104 8.46 -2.51 -7.22
C ILE A 104 8.65 -3.51 -6.08
N TYR A 105 7.73 -4.48 -5.99
CA TYR A 105 7.78 -5.59 -5.05
C TYR A 105 8.19 -6.87 -5.80
N PRO A 106 9.48 -7.23 -5.84
CA PRO A 106 9.98 -8.33 -6.66
C PRO A 106 9.53 -9.71 -6.14
N GLY A 107 9.87 -10.78 -6.85
CA GLY A 107 9.48 -12.16 -6.58
C GLY A 107 8.45 -12.74 -7.56
N ALA A 108 7.98 -11.93 -8.50
CA ALA A 108 7.22 -12.34 -9.68
C ALA A 108 7.20 -11.19 -10.70
N ASP A 109 6.89 -11.48 -11.96
CA ASP A 109 6.68 -10.47 -12.98
C ASP A 109 5.48 -9.57 -12.63
N ALA A 110 5.52 -8.33 -13.09
CA ALA A 110 4.45 -7.36 -12.81
C ALA A 110 4.16 -6.50 -14.04
N THR A 111 2.91 -6.08 -14.18
CA THR A 111 2.49 -5.08 -15.17
C THR A 111 1.52 -4.10 -14.51
N PHE A 112 1.73 -2.81 -14.77
CA PHE A 112 0.85 -1.74 -14.34
C PHE A 112 0.75 -0.69 -15.45
N THR A 113 -0.45 -0.28 -15.83
CA THR A 113 -0.65 0.82 -16.77
C THR A 113 -0.92 2.10 -15.98
N LEU A 114 0.01 3.06 -16.05
CA LEU A 114 -0.21 4.37 -15.46
C LEU A 114 -1.18 5.15 -16.34
N TYR A 115 -2.13 5.84 -15.71
CA TYR A 115 -3.18 6.62 -16.35
C TYR A 115 -3.16 8.05 -15.80
N GLU A 116 -3.27 9.03 -16.70
CA GLU A 116 -3.41 10.45 -16.36
C GLU A 116 -4.45 11.10 -17.30
N ASP A 117 -5.27 12.00 -16.77
CA ASP A 117 -6.16 12.90 -17.50
C ASP A 117 -6.23 14.27 -16.81
N ASP A 118 -7.21 15.10 -17.17
CA ASP A 118 -7.38 16.44 -16.61
C ASP A 118 -7.94 16.48 -15.17
N ASN A 119 -8.34 15.33 -14.61
CA ASN A 119 -8.95 15.16 -13.27
C ASN A 119 -10.31 15.83 -13.04
N GLU A 120 -10.84 16.60 -13.99
CA GLU A 120 -11.99 17.49 -13.75
C GLU A 120 -13.17 17.23 -14.69
N THR A 121 -12.90 16.76 -15.91
CA THR A 121 -13.93 16.71 -16.95
C THR A 121 -14.14 15.30 -17.50
N TYR A 122 -15.19 15.13 -18.32
CA TYR A 122 -15.44 13.90 -19.08
C TYR A 122 -14.62 13.83 -20.39
N ALA A 123 -13.58 14.64 -20.55
CA ALA A 123 -12.77 14.65 -21.77
C ALA A 123 -12.08 13.31 -22.05
N TYR A 124 -11.80 12.52 -21.01
CA TYR A 124 -11.27 11.16 -21.15
C TYR A 124 -12.18 10.24 -21.99
N GLU A 125 -13.51 10.47 -22.01
CA GLU A 125 -14.46 9.69 -22.83
C GLU A 125 -14.23 9.91 -24.33
N ARG A 126 -13.63 11.05 -24.70
CA ARG A 126 -13.23 11.39 -26.07
C ARG A 126 -11.75 11.08 -26.35
N GLY A 127 -11.05 10.45 -25.41
CA GLY A 127 -9.65 10.05 -25.54
C GLY A 127 -8.64 11.06 -25.04
N GLU A 128 -9.06 12.16 -24.39
CA GLU A 128 -8.14 13.14 -23.78
C GLU A 128 -7.59 12.59 -22.46
N ARG A 129 -6.64 11.68 -22.58
CA ARG A 129 -5.93 11.00 -21.49
C ARG A 129 -4.58 10.52 -21.99
N ALA A 130 -3.69 10.20 -21.07
CA ALA A 130 -2.40 9.58 -21.37
C ALA A 130 -2.20 8.30 -20.55
N THR A 131 -1.60 7.29 -21.18
CA THR A 131 -1.22 6.04 -20.51
C THR A 131 0.18 5.59 -20.88
N TYR A 132 0.85 4.86 -19.98
CA TYR A 132 2.07 4.11 -20.30
C TYR A 132 2.23 2.90 -19.39
N ASP A 133 2.74 1.80 -19.96
CA ASP A 133 2.92 0.55 -19.23
C ASP A 133 4.25 0.52 -18.47
N LEU A 134 4.19 0.03 -17.24
CA LEU A 134 5.31 -0.34 -16.41
C LEU A 134 5.34 -1.86 -16.37
N VAL A 135 6.42 -2.47 -16.87
CA VAL A 135 6.57 -3.92 -16.95
C VAL A 135 7.83 -4.34 -16.24
N TRP A 136 7.68 -5.09 -15.16
CA TRP A 136 8.76 -5.69 -14.39
C TRP A 136 8.96 -7.14 -14.83
N ASP A 137 10.17 -7.46 -15.26
CA ASP A 137 10.66 -8.83 -15.46
C ASP A 137 11.55 -9.17 -14.26
N ASP A 138 11.07 -10.09 -13.42
CA ASP A 138 11.71 -10.42 -12.15
C ASP A 138 12.99 -11.25 -12.35
N ALA A 139 12.95 -12.16 -13.32
CA ALA A 139 14.08 -13.01 -13.66
C ALA A 139 15.27 -12.19 -14.18
N LYS A 140 15.00 -11.19 -15.02
CA LYS A 140 16.03 -10.27 -15.53
C LYS A 140 16.31 -9.09 -14.61
N ARG A 141 15.51 -8.85 -13.58
CA ARG A 141 15.56 -7.64 -12.73
C ARG A 141 15.50 -6.36 -13.57
N THR A 142 14.58 -6.31 -14.52
CA THR A 142 14.42 -5.17 -15.43
C THR A 142 13.05 -4.53 -15.32
N LEU A 143 13.01 -3.20 -15.21
CA LEU A 143 11.80 -2.42 -15.41
C LEU A 143 11.81 -1.80 -16.81
N ARG A 144 10.81 -2.13 -17.62
CA ARG A 144 10.51 -1.42 -18.87
C ARG A 144 9.39 -0.42 -18.63
N ILE A 145 9.65 0.84 -18.98
CA ILE A 145 8.66 1.90 -19.06
C ILE A 145 8.31 2.07 -20.53
N GLY A 146 7.05 1.85 -20.88
CA GLY A 146 6.55 1.93 -22.25
C GLY A 146 6.53 3.35 -22.80
N ALA A 147 6.26 3.47 -24.10
CA ALA A 147 5.99 4.78 -24.71
C ALA A 147 4.64 5.31 -24.22
N ARG A 148 4.55 6.63 -24.02
CA ARG A 148 3.30 7.31 -23.68
C ARG A 148 2.34 7.27 -24.86
N GLN A 149 1.09 6.92 -24.58
CA GLN A 149 0.01 6.85 -25.53
C GLN A 149 -1.05 7.87 -25.13
N GLY A 150 -1.49 8.70 -26.07
CA GLY A 150 -2.45 9.77 -25.81
C GLY A 150 -1.84 11.03 -25.18
N SER A 151 -2.70 12.02 -24.98
CA SER A 151 -2.36 13.33 -24.42
C SER A 151 -3.63 14.04 -23.97
N PHE A 152 -3.50 15.00 -23.07
CA PHE A 152 -4.59 15.88 -22.64
C PHE A 152 -4.05 17.30 -22.35
N PRO A 153 -4.90 18.34 -22.37
CA PRO A 153 -4.49 19.70 -22.03
C PRO A 153 -3.89 19.79 -20.62
N GLY A 154 -2.74 20.46 -20.48
CA GLY A 154 -2.05 20.60 -19.19
C GLY A 154 -1.20 19.39 -18.77
N MET A 155 -1.09 18.34 -19.61
CA MET A 155 -0.24 17.19 -19.33
C MET A 155 1.23 17.59 -19.14
N VAL A 156 1.83 17.08 -18.07
CA VAL A 156 3.27 17.26 -17.78
C VAL A 156 4.11 16.53 -18.83
N ALA A 157 4.89 17.28 -19.60
CA ALA A 157 5.68 16.75 -20.71
C ALA A 157 6.80 15.80 -20.23
N GLU A 158 7.57 16.21 -19.21
CA GLU A 158 8.63 15.43 -18.58
C GLU A 158 8.34 15.29 -17.08
N ARG A 159 8.37 14.06 -16.57
CA ARG A 159 8.19 13.77 -15.14
C ARG A 159 9.37 13.00 -14.59
N THR A 160 9.81 13.35 -13.39
CA THR A 160 10.76 12.53 -12.63
C THR A 160 10.07 11.30 -12.06
N LEU A 161 10.64 10.12 -12.32
CA LEU A 161 10.23 8.85 -11.73
C LEU A 161 11.33 8.37 -10.79
N VAL A 162 10.97 8.11 -9.53
CA VAL A 162 11.84 7.54 -8.50
C VAL A 162 11.45 6.08 -8.31
N ILE A 163 12.22 5.16 -8.87
CA ILE A 163 11.93 3.73 -8.83
C ILE A 163 12.65 3.11 -7.64
N SER A 164 11.91 2.48 -6.74
CA SER A 164 12.46 1.80 -5.55
C SER A 164 12.12 0.32 -5.56
N LEU A 165 13.13 -0.54 -5.41
CA LEU A 165 12.90 -1.97 -5.15
C LEU A 165 12.64 -2.18 -3.66
N ARG A 166 11.47 -2.72 -3.33
CA ARG A 166 11.06 -3.01 -1.96
C ARG A 166 11.62 -4.37 -1.54
N VAL A 167 12.91 -4.39 -1.19
CA VAL A 167 13.62 -5.55 -0.68
C VAL A 167 14.23 -5.21 0.68
N PRO A 168 14.14 -6.08 1.69
CA PRO A 168 14.79 -5.83 2.99
C PRO A 168 16.29 -5.56 2.83
N GLY A 169 16.76 -4.45 3.42
CA GLY A 169 18.18 -4.06 3.40
C GLY A 169 18.72 -3.59 2.05
N SER A 170 17.85 -3.35 1.05
CA SER A 170 18.24 -2.79 -0.24
C SER A 170 17.86 -1.31 -0.32
N ASP A 171 18.85 -0.47 -0.63
CA ASP A 171 18.65 0.94 -0.99
C ASP A 171 18.64 1.12 -2.52
N ALA A 172 18.24 0.09 -3.28
CA ALA A 172 18.19 0.14 -4.74
C ALA A 172 17.08 1.10 -5.20
N VAL A 173 17.46 2.36 -5.33
CA VAL A 173 16.67 3.46 -5.85
C VAL A 173 17.31 3.97 -7.14
N ARG A 174 16.49 4.20 -8.16
CA ARG A 174 16.91 4.88 -9.40
C ARG A 174 15.99 6.05 -9.65
N GLU A 175 16.56 7.15 -10.11
CA GLU A 175 15.81 8.31 -10.56
C GLU A 175 16.00 8.48 -12.07
N VAL A 176 14.90 8.71 -12.80
CA VAL A 176 14.93 8.98 -14.24
C VAL A 176 13.96 10.10 -14.59
N ARG A 177 14.28 10.83 -15.67
CA ARG A 177 13.36 11.77 -16.29
C ARG A 177 12.68 11.10 -17.46
N TYR A 178 11.35 11.05 -17.42
CA TYR A 178 10.53 10.39 -18.44
C TYR A 178 9.74 11.42 -19.23
N ALA A 179 10.10 11.57 -20.51
CA ALA A 179 9.47 12.48 -21.46
C ALA A 179 8.52 11.77 -22.45
N GLY A 180 8.02 10.58 -22.09
CA GLY A 180 7.10 9.80 -22.93
C GLY A 180 7.76 8.80 -23.88
N GLN A 181 9.09 8.79 -23.98
CA GLN A 181 9.84 7.79 -24.76
C GLN A 181 10.11 6.54 -23.93
N PRO A 182 10.03 5.33 -24.54
CA PRO A 182 10.24 4.09 -23.82
C PRO A 182 11.67 3.98 -23.29
N LEU A 183 11.83 3.43 -22.09
CA LEU A 183 13.14 3.20 -21.48
C LEU A 183 13.15 1.89 -20.69
N THR A 184 14.33 1.29 -20.54
CA THR A 184 14.54 0.06 -19.78
C THR A 184 15.62 0.29 -18.73
N LEU A 185 15.33 -0.11 -17.50
CA LEU A 185 16.20 0.04 -16.33
C LEU A 185 16.57 -1.34 -15.79
N GLN A 186 17.87 -1.59 -15.67
CA GLN A 186 18.41 -2.79 -15.04
C GLN A 186 18.64 -2.54 -13.54
N PHE A 187 18.23 -3.48 -12.71
CA PHE A 187 18.49 -3.48 -11.27
C PHE A 187 19.46 -4.61 -10.88
N PRO A 188 20.17 -4.46 -9.75
CA PRO A 188 21.02 -5.51 -9.21
C PRO A 188 20.22 -6.75 -8.76
#